data_AF-A0A414RJ99-F1
#
_entry.id   AF-A0A414RJ99-F1
#
_cell.length_a   1.000
_cell.length_b   1.000
_cell.length_c   1.000
_cell.angle_alpha   90.00
_cell.angle_beta   90.00
_cell.angle_gamma   90.00
#
_symmetry.space_group_name_H-M   'P 1'
#
loop_
_entity.id
_entity.type
_entity.pdbx_description
1 polymer ?
#
loop_
_entity_poly.entity_id
_entity_poly.type
_entity_poly.pdbx_seq_one_letter_code
_entity_poly.pdbx_strand_id
1 'polypeptide(L)'
;MWQTSVPVIVVITKSYSVPERKENIEMVQAVFAAPEGIMELIDATNDLMPEGLQAGTEDIANFKLNRKRYLCQGIIGVATTSGTVVGAVPISIADAVILKPIEITEINAIAKVYGIKNDQQTKKFFNSIIEVGTVSFAAKTAIAALKNIPGINIGASILNAIIAGSIIAAIGEGTTYIFEQIYLEKRSFEDIDWVTKVLQSKLSNEFIDKVKTIISKTGNQTDSKKTANLISAIFNND
;
A
#
# COMPACT_ATOMS: atom_id res chain seq x y z
N MET A 1 -44.51 7.65 -17.55
CA MET A 1 -44.91 6.28 -17.17
C MET A 1 -45.55 5.63 -18.39
N TRP A 2 -44.90 4.62 -18.98
CA TRP A 2 -45.49 3.82 -20.05
C TRP A 2 -45.91 2.49 -19.44
N GLN A 3 -47.19 2.33 -19.12
CA GLN A 3 -47.78 1.01 -18.89
C GLN A 3 -48.23 0.46 -20.24
N THR A 4 -47.31 -0.14 -20.98
CA THR A 4 -47.66 -0.91 -22.17
C THR A 4 -48.11 -2.30 -21.70
N SER A 5 -49.40 -2.44 -21.39
CA SER A 5 -50.00 -3.74 -21.10
C SER A 5 -50.16 -4.51 -22.42
N VAL A 6 -49.31 -5.52 -22.64
CA VAL A 6 -49.41 -6.42 -23.79
C VAL A 6 -50.46 -7.49 -23.48
N PRO A 7 -51.55 -7.61 -24.26
CA PRO A 7 -52.57 -8.63 -24.01
C PRO A 7 -52.01 -10.02 -24.34
N VAL A 8 -51.94 -10.90 -23.34
CA VAL A 8 -51.54 -12.30 -23.50
C VAL A 8 -52.79 -13.18 -23.47
N ILE A 9 -53.02 -13.94 -24.54
CA ILE A 9 -54.14 -14.88 -24.66
C ILE A 9 -53.59 -16.29 -24.53
N VAL A 10 -54.01 -17.01 -23.49
CA VAL A 10 -53.60 -18.40 -23.24
C VAL A 10 -54.64 -19.34 -23.82
N VAL A 11 -54.22 -20.18 -24.78
CA VAL A 11 -55.08 -21.19 -25.41
C VAL A 11 -54.73 -22.56 -24.86
N ILE A 12 -55.60 -23.09 -24.00
CA ILE A 12 -55.50 -24.49 -23.55
C ILE A 12 -56.17 -25.36 -24.61
N THR A 13 -55.37 -26.09 -25.39
CA THR A 13 -55.90 -27.07 -26.33
C THR A 13 -56.45 -28.27 -25.54
N LYS A 14 -57.55 -28.89 -26.02
CA LYS A 14 -58.25 -29.95 -25.28
C LYS A 14 -57.31 -31.09 -24.87
N SER A 15 -56.99 -31.20 -23.57
CA SER A 15 -56.63 -32.49 -23.00
C SER A 15 -57.92 -33.32 -22.91
N TYR A 16 -57.92 -34.47 -23.60
CA TYR A 16 -59.04 -35.41 -23.62
C TYR A 16 -59.17 -36.18 -22.29
N SER A 17 -58.17 -36.06 -21.41
CA SER A 17 -58.13 -36.62 -20.08
C SER A 17 -58.84 -35.68 -19.10
N VAL A 18 -60.06 -36.05 -18.69
CA VAL A 18 -60.80 -35.35 -17.61
C VAL A 18 -59.95 -35.17 -16.31
N PRO A 19 -59.07 -36.13 -15.91
CA PRO A 19 -58.24 -35.97 -14.72
C PRO A 19 -57.23 -34.80 -14.81
N GLU A 20 -56.59 -34.59 -15.96
CA GLU A 20 -55.49 -33.63 -16.13
C GLU A 20 -55.97 -32.17 -16.32
N ARG A 21 -57.27 -31.98 -16.58
CA ARG A 21 -57.84 -30.64 -16.81
C ARG A 21 -57.64 -29.72 -15.60
N LYS A 22 -57.84 -30.26 -14.40
CA LYS A 22 -57.72 -29.49 -13.15
C LYS A 22 -56.28 -29.05 -12.93
N GLU A 23 -55.33 -29.97 -13.07
CA GLU A 23 -53.88 -29.72 -12.98
C GLU A 23 -53.40 -28.70 -14.01
N ASN A 24 -53.87 -28.79 -15.26
CA ASN A 24 -53.50 -27.84 -16.31
C ASN A 24 -54.01 -26.42 -16.04
N ILE A 25 -55.21 -26.27 -15.46
CA ILE A 25 -55.75 -24.97 -15.08
C ILE A 25 -54.97 -24.39 -13.90
N GLU A 26 -54.64 -25.21 -12.90
CA GLU A 26 -53.84 -24.79 -11.74
C GLU A 26 -52.41 -24.38 -12.16
N MET A 27 -51.76 -25.10 -13.08
CA MET A 27 -50.46 -24.71 -13.64
C MET A 27 -50.51 -23.38 -14.37
N VAL A 28 -51.52 -23.15 -15.22
CA VAL A 28 -51.68 -21.86 -15.92
C VAL A 28 -51.93 -20.74 -14.92
N GLN A 29 -52.77 -20.95 -13.91
CA GLN A 29 -53.00 -19.94 -12.87
C GLN A 29 -51.73 -19.64 -12.06
N ALA A 30 -50.90 -20.64 -11.76
CA ALA A 30 -49.63 -20.43 -11.06
C ALA A 30 -48.61 -19.68 -11.91
N VAL A 31 -48.52 -19.95 -13.21
CA VAL A 31 -47.58 -19.29 -14.13
C VAL A 31 -47.97 -17.82 -14.39
N PHE A 32 -49.27 -17.51 -14.39
CA PHE A 32 -49.79 -16.16 -14.61
C PHE A 32 -50.22 -15.43 -13.32
N ALA A 33 -49.96 -16.02 -12.16
CA ALA A 33 -50.13 -15.33 -10.89
C ALA A 33 -49.24 -14.07 -10.87
N ALA A 34 -49.75 -12.99 -10.28
CA ALA A 34 -48.93 -11.80 -10.06
C ALA A 34 -47.69 -12.24 -9.24
N PRO A 35 -46.47 -11.82 -9.58
CA PRO A 35 -45.31 -12.18 -8.79
C PRO A 35 -45.48 -11.59 -7.39
N GLU A 36 -45.70 -12.46 -6.41
CA GLU A 36 -45.79 -12.08 -5.00
C GLU A 36 -44.38 -11.85 -4.45
N GLY A 37 -44.22 -10.92 -3.51
CA GLY A 37 -42.91 -10.62 -2.94
C GLY A 37 -42.13 -9.50 -3.65
N ILE A 38 -42.59 -8.96 -4.78
CA ILE A 38 -41.90 -7.83 -5.44
C ILE A 38 -41.88 -6.59 -4.55
N MET A 39 -42.99 -6.30 -3.86
CA MET A 39 -43.06 -5.15 -2.97
C MET A 39 -42.13 -5.36 -1.76
N GLU A 40 -42.17 -6.55 -1.17
CA GLU A 40 -41.31 -6.96 -0.07
C GLU A 40 -39.82 -6.95 -0.45
N LEU A 41 -39.49 -7.34 -1.68
CA LEU A 41 -38.13 -7.27 -2.21
C LEU A 41 -37.69 -5.81 -2.43
N ILE A 42 -38.57 -4.96 -2.96
CA ILE A 42 -38.30 -3.52 -3.12
C ILE A 42 -38.05 -2.88 -1.76
N ASP A 43 -38.89 -3.19 -0.76
CA ASP A 43 -38.76 -2.68 0.59
C ASP A 43 -37.46 -3.18 1.24
N ALA A 44 -37.18 -4.49 1.19
CA ALA A 44 -35.93 -5.06 1.69
C ALA A 44 -34.68 -4.51 0.97
N THR A 45 -34.79 -4.25 -0.34
CA THR A 45 -33.70 -3.64 -1.13
C THR A 45 -33.47 -2.19 -0.70
N ASN A 46 -34.53 -1.42 -0.49
CA ASN A 46 -34.44 -0.03 -0.01
C ASN A 46 -33.88 0.05 1.41
N ASP A 47 -34.22 -0.92 2.27
CA ASP A 47 -33.71 -0.99 3.64
C ASP A 47 -32.20 -1.29 3.69
N LEU A 48 -31.69 -2.14 2.78
CA LEU A 48 -30.27 -2.53 2.72
C LEU A 48 -29.42 -1.63 1.81
N MET A 49 -30.05 -0.80 0.97
CA MET A 49 -29.35 0.11 0.05
C MET A 49 -28.35 1.06 0.74
N PRO A 50 -28.67 1.69 1.89
CA PRO A 50 -27.73 2.55 2.60
C PRO A 50 -26.47 1.81 3.04
N GLU A 51 -26.63 0.59 3.56
CA GLU A 51 -25.51 -0.26 3.98
C GLU A 51 -24.65 -0.67 2.79
N GLY A 52 -25.26 -1.09 1.68
CA GLY A 52 -24.54 -1.45 0.45
C GLY A 52 -23.76 -0.28 -0.16
N LEU A 53 -24.32 0.93 -0.12
CA LEU A 53 -23.62 2.15 -0.56
C LEU A 53 -22.45 2.49 0.37
N GLN A 54 -22.65 2.43 1.69
CA GLN A 54 -21.60 2.71 2.66
C GLN A 54 -20.45 1.70 2.52
N ALA A 55 -20.75 0.40 2.52
CA ALA A 55 -19.77 -0.66 2.32
C ALA A 55 -19.02 -0.51 1.00
N GLY A 56 -19.72 -0.16 -0.09
CA GLY A 56 -19.10 0.12 -1.38
C GLY A 56 -18.18 1.34 -1.36
N THR A 57 -18.55 2.42 -0.67
CA THR A 57 -17.68 3.61 -0.54
C THR A 57 -16.42 3.32 0.28
N GLU A 58 -16.56 2.57 1.38
CA GLU A 58 -15.44 2.14 2.22
C GLU A 58 -14.50 1.19 1.45
N ASP A 59 -15.05 0.23 0.71
CA ASP A 59 -14.28 -0.71 -0.10
C ASP A 59 -13.49 0.02 -1.21
N ILE A 60 -14.14 0.96 -1.92
CA ILE A 60 -13.47 1.78 -2.93
C ILE A 60 -12.36 2.64 -2.30
N ALA A 61 -12.58 3.20 -1.11
CA ALA A 61 -11.58 3.99 -0.41
C ALA A 61 -10.37 3.13 -0.01
N ASN A 62 -10.62 1.97 0.59
CA ASN A 62 -9.58 1.00 0.99
C ASN A 62 -8.81 0.47 -0.22
N PHE A 63 -9.51 0.14 -1.31
CA PHE A 63 -8.89 -0.28 -2.56
C PHE A 63 -7.96 0.79 -3.13
N LYS A 64 -8.42 2.05 -3.19
CA LYS A 64 -7.59 3.18 -3.67
C LYS A 64 -6.35 3.38 -2.79
N LEU A 65 -6.48 3.23 -1.47
CA LEU A 65 -5.39 3.33 -0.51
C LEU A 65 -4.37 2.21 -0.70
N ASN A 66 -4.82 0.95 -0.74
CA ASN A 66 -3.96 -0.22 -0.94
C ASN A 66 -3.22 -0.16 -2.28
N ARG A 67 -3.90 0.31 -3.34
CA ARG A 67 -3.24 0.53 -4.63
C ARG A 67 -2.12 1.56 -4.55
N LYS A 68 -2.30 2.66 -3.79
CA LYS A 68 -1.24 3.66 -3.57
C LYS A 68 -0.06 3.04 -2.82
N ARG A 69 -0.31 2.31 -1.73
CA ARG A 69 0.72 1.58 -0.97
C ARG A 69 1.54 0.66 -1.86
N TYR A 70 0.88 -0.13 -2.72
CA TYR A 70 1.56 -1.03 -3.64
C TYR A 70 2.44 -0.29 -4.67
N LEU A 71 1.98 0.84 -5.19
CA LEU A 71 2.78 1.69 -6.07
C LEU A 71 4.01 2.26 -5.34
N CYS A 72 3.85 2.67 -4.08
CA CYS A 72 4.96 3.14 -3.25
C CYS A 72 5.99 2.03 -3.00
N GLN A 73 5.56 0.80 -2.70
CA GLN A 73 6.46 -0.35 -2.54
C GLN A 73 7.30 -0.60 -3.80
N GLY A 74 6.72 -0.43 -4.99
CA GLY A 74 7.46 -0.50 -6.25
C GLY A 74 8.55 0.57 -6.37
N ILE A 75 8.23 1.82 -5.98
CA ILE A 75 9.19 2.93 -5.95
C ILE A 75 10.32 2.65 -4.95
N ILE A 76 9.97 2.20 -3.74
CA ILE A 76 10.92 1.88 -2.67
C ILE A 76 11.85 0.75 -3.09
N GLY A 77 11.33 -0.31 -3.74
CA GLY A 77 12.15 -1.41 -4.24
C GLY A 77 13.19 -0.96 -5.28
N VAL A 78 12.81 -0.06 -6.19
CA VAL A 78 13.72 0.53 -7.18
C VAL A 78 14.76 1.44 -6.51
N ALA A 79 14.34 2.30 -5.58
CA ALA A 79 15.21 3.21 -4.85
C ALA A 79 16.22 2.43 -3.99
N THR A 80 15.75 1.40 -3.28
CA THR A 80 16.57 0.49 -2.45
C THR A 80 17.64 -0.19 -3.30
N THR A 81 17.26 -0.75 -4.45
CA THR A 81 18.22 -1.37 -5.37
C THR A 81 19.28 -0.37 -5.80
N SER A 82 18.88 0.86 -6.15
CA SER A 82 19.80 1.94 -6.52
C SER A 82 20.74 2.30 -5.36
N GLY A 83 20.20 2.36 -4.13
CA GLY A 83 20.95 2.58 -2.89
C GLY A 83 22.00 1.51 -2.62
N THR A 84 21.67 0.24 -2.83
CA THR A 84 22.65 -0.86 -2.65
C THR A 84 23.81 -0.76 -3.64
N VAL A 85 23.55 -0.39 -4.90
CA VAL A 85 24.59 -0.22 -5.92
C VAL A 85 25.51 0.94 -5.56
N VAL A 86 24.94 2.07 -5.14
CA VAL A 86 25.71 3.26 -4.74
C VAL A 86 26.47 3.03 -3.44
N GLY A 87 25.89 2.32 -2.48
CA GLY A 87 26.52 1.98 -1.21
C GLY A 87 27.67 0.99 -1.32
N ALA A 88 27.81 0.29 -2.46
CA ALA A 88 28.94 -0.60 -2.71
C ALA A 88 30.27 0.15 -2.94
N VAL A 89 30.21 1.46 -3.16
CA VAL A 89 31.40 2.31 -3.29
C VAL A 89 32.11 2.40 -1.92
N PRO A 90 33.45 2.26 -1.83
CA PRO A 90 34.20 2.26 -0.56
C PRO A 90 34.20 3.59 0.23
N ILE A 91 33.31 4.52 -0.09
CA ILE A 91 33.18 5.82 0.54
C ILE A 91 32.25 5.70 1.76
N SER A 92 32.46 6.53 2.78
CA SER A 92 31.61 6.52 3.95
C SER A 92 30.19 6.99 3.61
N ILE A 93 29.21 6.11 3.78
CA ILE A 93 27.78 6.45 3.68
C ILE A 93 27.40 7.58 4.64
N ALA A 94 28.10 7.70 5.77
CA ALA A 94 27.88 8.76 6.74
C ALA A 94 28.16 10.17 6.20
N ASP A 95 28.92 10.29 5.09
CA ASP A 95 29.18 11.57 4.44
C ASP A 95 28.03 11.99 3.49
N ALA A 96 26.98 11.16 3.36
CA ALA A 96 25.62 11.49 2.92
C ALA A 96 25.41 12.23 1.58
N VAL A 97 26.47 12.60 0.84
CA VAL A 97 26.35 13.33 -0.42
C VAL A 97 25.81 12.43 -1.54
N ILE A 98 26.11 11.12 -1.48
CA ILE A 98 25.82 10.21 -2.60
C ILE A 98 24.37 9.66 -2.57
N LEU A 99 23.75 9.54 -1.38
CA LEU A 99 22.39 9.00 -1.27
C LEU A 99 21.29 10.06 -1.46
N LYS A 100 21.59 11.34 -1.22
CA LYS A 100 20.61 12.44 -1.32
C LYS A 100 19.80 12.48 -2.62
N PRO A 101 20.41 12.32 -3.82
CA PRO A 101 19.64 12.36 -5.06
C PRO A 101 18.62 11.22 -5.17
N ILE A 102 18.95 10.03 -4.64
CA ILE A 102 18.05 8.88 -4.64
C ILE A 102 16.88 9.15 -3.70
N GLU A 103 17.14 9.58 -2.47
CA GLU A 103 16.10 9.90 -1.48
C GLU A 103 15.18 11.03 -1.96
N ILE A 104 15.72 12.12 -2.54
CA ILE A 104 14.91 13.20 -3.10
C ILE A 104 13.99 12.66 -4.20
N THR A 105 14.50 11.79 -5.07
CA THR A 105 13.72 11.21 -6.17
C THR A 105 12.63 10.28 -5.64
N GLU A 106 12.97 9.44 -4.67
CA GLU A 106 12.04 8.54 -3.99
C GLU A 106 10.90 9.31 -3.31
N ILE A 107 11.22 10.27 -2.44
CA ILE A 107 10.24 11.07 -1.70
C ILE A 107 9.32 11.81 -2.67
N ASN A 108 9.87 12.42 -3.73
CA ASN A 108 9.06 13.09 -4.74
C ASN A 108 8.17 12.12 -5.54
N ALA A 109 8.64 10.91 -5.82
CA ALA A 109 7.86 9.89 -6.51
C ALA A 109 6.69 9.40 -5.62
N ILE A 110 6.94 9.12 -4.34
CA ILE A 110 5.91 8.75 -3.36
C ILE A 110 4.90 9.90 -3.20
N ALA A 111 5.37 11.15 -3.09
CA ALA A 111 4.50 12.32 -3.00
C ALA A 111 3.53 12.42 -4.19
N LYS A 112 4.01 12.17 -5.41
CA LYS A 112 3.17 12.13 -6.62
C LYS A 112 2.09 11.04 -6.54
N VAL A 113 2.38 9.88 -5.97
CA VAL A 113 1.38 8.80 -5.78
C VAL A 113 0.23 9.27 -4.87
N TYR A 114 0.54 10.05 -3.83
CA TYR A 114 -0.46 10.63 -2.92
C TYR A 114 -1.07 11.96 -3.43
N GLY A 115 -0.62 12.48 -4.57
CA GLY A 115 -1.11 13.75 -5.12
C GLY A 115 -0.57 14.99 -4.42
N ILE A 116 0.49 14.83 -3.63
CA ILE A 116 1.13 15.91 -2.88
C ILE A 116 2.10 16.63 -3.82
N LYS A 117 1.86 17.94 -4.02
CA LYS A 117 2.74 18.78 -4.84
C LYS A 117 3.92 19.26 -4.00
N ASN A 118 5.11 19.24 -4.58
CA ASN A 118 6.30 19.82 -3.97
C ASN A 118 6.38 21.32 -4.32
N ASP A 119 5.66 22.15 -3.55
CA ASP A 119 5.63 23.60 -3.70
C ASP A 119 6.42 24.32 -2.59
N GLN A 120 6.40 25.65 -2.57
CA GLN A 120 7.13 26.41 -1.55
C GLN A 120 6.62 26.16 -0.11
N GLN A 121 5.35 25.80 0.07
CA GLN A 121 4.76 25.54 1.37
C GLN A 121 5.20 24.16 1.89
N THR A 122 5.22 23.15 1.01
CA THR A 122 5.64 21.79 1.38
C THR A 122 7.16 21.61 1.39
N LYS A 123 7.95 22.51 0.78
CA LYS A 123 9.42 22.38 0.71
C LYS A 123 10.09 22.14 2.06
N LYS A 124 9.67 22.87 3.11
CA LYS A 124 10.22 22.69 4.47
C LYS A 124 9.95 21.30 5.01
N PHE A 125 8.75 20.78 4.75
CA PHE A 125 8.34 19.43 5.11
C PHE A 125 9.12 18.36 4.36
N PHE A 126 9.33 18.52 3.06
CA PHE A 126 10.14 17.57 2.28
C PHE A 126 11.60 17.58 2.75
N ASN A 127 12.14 18.76 3.04
CA ASN A 127 13.51 18.89 3.54
C ASN A 127 13.71 18.22 4.90
N SER A 128 12.72 18.26 5.81
CA SER A 128 12.85 17.57 7.10
C SER A 128 12.90 16.06 6.93
N ILE A 129 12.12 15.48 6.01
CA ILE A 129 12.21 14.04 5.68
C ILE A 129 13.61 13.69 5.17
N ILE A 130 14.14 14.48 4.23
CA ILE A 130 15.48 14.29 3.65
C ILE A 130 16.58 14.43 4.71
N GLU A 131 16.44 15.41 5.62
CA GLU A 131 17.39 15.66 6.69
C GLU A 131 17.43 14.48 7.67
N VAL A 132 16.27 13.91 7.98
CA VAL A 132 16.20 12.73 8.86
C VAL A 132 16.88 11.52 8.22
N GLY A 133 16.69 11.31 6.93
CA GLY A 133 17.27 10.19 6.20
C GLY A 133 18.79 10.25 6.09
N THR A 134 19.33 11.42 5.76
CA THR A 134 20.74 11.57 5.40
C THR A 134 21.67 11.98 6.53
N VAL A 135 21.21 12.80 7.48
CA VAL A 135 22.11 13.46 8.45
C VAL A 135 21.65 13.34 9.89
N SER A 136 20.53 12.65 10.17
CA SER A 136 20.05 12.52 11.54
C SER A 136 21.02 11.77 12.44
N PHE A 137 20.97 12.13 13.72
CA PHE A 137 21.64 11.41 14.78
C PHE A 137 21.23 9.92 14.81
N ALA A 138 19.96 9.62 14.54
CA ALA A 138 19.45 8.25 14.47
C ALA A 138 20.11 7.46 13.32
N ALA A 139 20.16 8.02 12.10
CA ALA A 139 20.81 7.40 10.96
C ALA A 139 22.31 7.16 11.23
N LYS A 140 23.02 8.16 11.76
CA LYS A 140 24.44 8.04 12.10
C LYS A 140 24.70 6.96 13.15
N THR A 141 23.85 6.89 14.18
CA THR A 141 23.93 5.89 15.25
C THR A 141 23.66 4.49 14.70
N ALA A 142 22.62 4.33 13.87
CA ALA A 142 22.33 3.06 13.22
C ALA A 142 23.49 2.60 12.32
N ILE A 143 24.06 3.49 11.50
CA ILE A 143 25.24 3.19 10.67
C ILE A 143 26.42 2.75 11.54
N ALA A 144 26.72 3.47 12.63
CA ALA A 144 27.83 3.12 13.52
C ALA A 144 27.61 1.77 14.22
N ALA A 145 26.39 1.51 14.69
CA ALA A 145 26.04 0.24 15.31
C ALA A 145 26.12 -0.94 14.32
N LEU A 146 25.70 -0.73 13.06
CA LEU A 146 25.73 -1.74 12.01
C LEU A 146 27.15 -2.00 11.47
N LYS A 147 28.03 -1.00 11.47
CA LYS A 147 29.45 -1.19 11.10
C LYS A 147 30.24 -1.96 12.15
N ASN A 148 29.88 -1.84 13.42
CA ASN A 148 30.62 -2.43 14.55
C ASN A 148 30.02 -3.75 15.04
N ILE A 149 29.22 -4.46 14.22
CA ILE A 149 28.61 -5.72 14.66
C ILE A 149 29.72 -6.78 14.84
N PRO A 150 29.92 -7.33 16.05
CA PRO A 150 30.93 -8.37 16.28
C PRO A 150 30.56 -9.66 15.55
N GLY A 151 31.55 -10.32 14.93
CA GLY A 151 31.39 -11.64 14.29
C GLY A 151 30.92 -11.61 12.83
N ILE A 152 30.76 -10.45 12.22
CA ILE A 152 30.42 -10.32 10.80
C ILE A 152 31.70 -10.24 9.95
N ASN A 153 31.91 -11.21 9.06
CA ASN A 153 33.08 -11.31 8.17
C ASN A 153 32.70 -11.07 6.69
N ILE A 154 31.96 -10.01 6.41
CA ILE A 154 31.59 -9.60 5.04
C ILE A 154 32.45 -8.41 4.60
N GLY A 155 32.70 -8.30 3.30
CA GLY A 155 33.45 -7.18 2.73
C GLY A 155 32.79 -5.84 3.05
N ALA A 156 33.62 -4.83 3.38
CA ALA A 156 33.14 -3.50 3.78
C ALA A 156 32.22 -2.84 2.73
N SER A 157 32.46 -3.10 1.43
CA SER A 157 31.59 -2.64 0.33
C SER A 157 30.21 -3.28 0.37
N ILE A 158 30.11 -4.58 0.67
CA ILE A 158 28.84 -5.31 0.76
C ILE A 158 28.06 -4.84 1.99
N LEU A 159 28.73 -4.67 3.13
CA LEU A 159 28.12 -4.13 4.35
C LEU A 159 27.55 -2.73 4.10
N ASN A 160 28.35 -1.86 3.48
CA ASN A 160 27.91 -0.51 3.12
C ASN A 160 26.69 -0.56 2.16
N ALA A 161 26.71 -1.41 1.13
CA ALA A 161 25.58 -1.60 0.22
C ALA A 161 24.28 -1.98 0.97
N ILE A 162 24.36 -2.95 1.88
CA ILE A 162 23.22 -3.40 2.69
C ILE A 162 22.68 -2.25 3.56
N ILE A 163 23.56 -1.54 4.26
CA ILE A 163 23.18 -0.42 5.13
C ILE A 163 22.50 0.68 4.31
N ALA A 164 23.09 1.08 3.18
CA ALA A 164 22.55 2.12 2.31
C ALA A 164 21.16 1.76 1.76
N GLY A 165 21.00 0.55 1.22
CA GLY A 165 19.70 0.08 0.73
C GLY A 165 18.65 0.01 1.83
N SER A 166 19.03 -0.45 3.03
CA SER A 166 18.11 -0.57 4.16
C SER A 166 17.64 0.79 4.68
N ILE A 167 18.54 1.78 4.76
CA ILE A 167 18.19 3.14 5.17
C ILE A 167 17.18 3.75 4.20
N ILE A 168 17.45 3.64 2.89
CA ILE A 168 16.53 4.09 1.84
C ILE A 168 15.16 3.41 1.99
N ALA A 169 15.13 2.08 2.16
CA ALA A 169 13.88 1.35 2.38
C ALA A 169 13.10 1.85 3.60
N ALA A 170 13.77 2.02 4.74
CA ALA A 170 13.14 2.47 5.98
C ALA A 170 12.57 3.91 5.87
N ILE A 171 13.29 4.80 5.18
CA ILE A 171 12.82 6.17 4.91
C ILE A 171 11.66 6.16 3.94
N GLY A 172 11.72 5.36 2.87
CA GLY A 172 10.64 5.20 1.90
C GLY A 172 9.34 4.71 2.55
N GLU A 173 9.43 3.72 3.42
CA GLU A 173 8.28 3.22 4.20
C GLU A 173 7.75 4.27 5.19
N GLY A 174 8.64 4.94 5.93
CA GLY A 174 8.23 6.01 6.83
C GLY A 174 7.58 7.18 6.10
N THR A 175 8.09 7.54 4.92
CA THR A 175 7.54 8.58 4.04
C THR A 175 6.18 8.18 3.48
N THR A 176 6.02 6.93 3.08
CA THR A 176 4.73 6.38 2.62
C THR A 176 3.68 6.49 3.73
N TYR A 177 4.02 6.08 4.95
CA TYR A 177 3.15 6.24 6.11
C TYR A 177 2.79 7.70 6.39
N ILE A 178 3.79 8.60 6.34
CA ILE A 178 3.59 10.03 6.57
C ILE A 178 2.63 10.63 5.54
N PHE A 179 2.86 10.40 4.25
CA PHE A 179 2.01 10.92 3.19
C PHE A 179 0.62 10.29 3.19
N GLU A 180 0.50 9.05 3.65
CA GLU A 180 -0.80 8.43 3.87
C GLU A 180 -1.59 9.13 4.98
N GLN A 181 -0.97 9.46 6.12
CA GLN A 181 -1.66 10.18 7.20
C GLN A 181 -2.11 11.57 6.76
N ILE A 182 -1.34 12.23 5.89
CA ILE A 182 -1.71 13.52 5.30
C ILE A 182 -2.85 13.35 4.28
N TYR A 183 -2.79 12.31 3.45
CA TYR A 183 -3.83 12.00 2.47
C TYR A 183 -5.18 11.65 3.15
N LEU A 184 -5.13 11.04 4.33
CA LEU A 184 -6.30 10.77 5.18
C LEU A 184 -6.74 11.99 6.01
N GLU A 185 -6.14 13.16 5.80
CA GLU A 185 -6.42 14.41 6.52
C GLU A 185 -6.25 14.32 8.05
N LYS A 186 -5.53 13.30 8.55
CA LYS A 186 -5.25 13.11 9.97
C LYS A 186 -4.12 14.01 10.48
N ARG A 187 -3.28 14.51 9.57
CA ARG A 187 -2.07 15.29 9.84
C ARG A 187 -1.86 16.36 8.76
N SER A 188 -1.08 17.38 9.10
CA SER A 188 -0.74 18.50 8.21
C SER A 188 0.76 18.53 7.87
N PHE A 189 1.12 19.23 6.80
CA PHE A 189 2.51 19.53 6.42
C PHE A 189 3.24 20.44 7.44
N GLU A 190 2.52 20.96 8.43
CA GLU A 190 3.08 21.78 9.51
C GLU A 190 3.65 20.94 10.66
N ASP A 191 3.27 19.66 10.76
CA ASP A 191 3.65 18.74 11.84
C ASP A 191 5.08 18.16 11.64
N ILE A 192 6.07 19.03 11.45
CA ILE A 192 7.47 18.66 11.15
C ILE A 192 8.11 17.83 12.28
N ASP A 193 7.83 18.17 13.54
CA ASP A 193 8.36 17.43 14.69
C ASP A 193 7.83 16.00 14.75
N TRP A 194 6.56 15.80 14.39
CA TRP A 194 5.96 14.48 14.32
C TRP A 194 6.58 13.64 13.21
N VAL A 195 6.75 14.22 12.01
CA VAL A 195 7.47 13.57 10.91
C VAL A 195 8.86 13.12 11.32
N THR A 196 9.57 14.02 12.00
CA THR A 196 10.94 13.73 12.47
C THR A 196 10.96 12.54 13.43
N LYS A 197 10.00 12.47 14.36
CA LYS A 197 9.88 11.36 15.32
C LYS A 197 9.49 10.05 14.65
N VAL A 198 8.58 10.08 13.68
CA VAL A 198 8.20 8.89 12.88
C VAL A 198 9.40 8.38 12.06
N LEU A 199 10.09 9.32 11.41
CA LEU A 199 11.44 9.20 10.85
C LEU A 199 12.39 8.37 11.70
N GLN A 200 12.66 8.92 12.88
CA GLN A 200 13.63 8.38 13.83
C GLN A 200 13.19 7.03 14.41
N SER A 201 11.89 6.80 14.62
CA SER A 201 11.40 5.52 15.14
C SER A 201 11.59 4.38 14.12
N LYS A 202 11.48 4.69 12.81
CA LYS A 202 11.80 3.73 11.74
C LYS A 202 13.29 3.42 11.62
N LEU A 203 14.17 4.19 12.27
CA LEU A 203 15.61 3.96 12.37
C LEU A 203 16.05 3.52 13.78
N SER A 204 15.13 2.95 14.56
CA SER A 204 15.37 2.50 15.94
C SER A 204 16.14 1.16 16.03
N ASN A 205 16.24 0.59 17.23
CA ASN A 205 16.90 -0.71 17.44
C ASN A 205 16.23 -1.85 16.64
N GLU A 206 14.92 -1.78 16.40
CA GLU A 206 14.20 -2.75 15.59
C GLU A 206 14.71 -2.76 14.13
N PHE A 207 15.00 -1.57 13.59
CA PHE A 207 15.64 -1.44 12.29
C PHE A 207 17.03 -2.09 12.29
N ILE A 208 17.83 -1.83 13.33
CA ILE A 208 19.17 -2.42 13.46
C ILE A 208 19.08 -3.95 13.46
N ASP A 209 18.11 -4.54 14.15
CA ASP A 209 17.94 -5.99 14.24
C ASP A 209 17.38 -6.61 12.94
N LYS A 210 16.48 -5.90 12.25
CA LYS A 210 16.04 -6.23 10.89
C LYS A 210 17.24 -6.27 9.95
N VAL A 211 18.11 -5.24 9.97
CA VAL A 211 19.30 -5.17 9.12
C VAL A 211 20.34 -6.23 9.50
N LYS A 212 20.58 -6.50 10.79
CA LYS A 212 21.42 -7.63 11.23
C LYS A 212 20.94 -8.97 10.65
N THR A 213 19.62 -9.17 10.62
CA THR A 213 19.02 -10.37 10.03
C THR A 213 19.24 -10.44 8.52
N ILE A 214 19.21 -9.30 7.81
CA ILE A 214 19.57 -9.24 6.38
C ILE A 214 21.03 -9.62 6.20
N ILE A 215 21.91 -9.05 7.03
CA ILE A 215 23.34 -9.31 6.94
C ILE A 215 23.66 -10.79 7.18
N SER A 216 23.06 -11.41 8.20
CA SER A 216 23.26 -12.83 8.50
C SER A 216 22.73 -13.76 7.39
N LYS A 217 21.61 -13.40 6.74
CA LYS A 217 21.03 -14.16 5.62
C LYS A 217 21.78 -13.97 4.30
N THR A 218 22.43 -12.82 4.09
CA THR A 218 23.12 -12.48 2.83
C THR A 218 24.49 -13.15 2.72
N GLY A 219 25.20 -13.36 3.84
CA GLY A 219 26.55 -13.95 3.84
C GLY A 219 27.53 -13.16 2.95
N ASN A 220 28.37 -13.85 2.17
CA ASN A 220 29.34 -13.24 1.23
C ASN A 220 28.78 -13.00 -0.19
N GLN A 221 27.46 -13.10 -0.41
CA GLN A 221 26.91 -12.97 -1.75
C GLN A 221 26.87 -11.50 -2.23
N THR A 222 27.37 -11.28 -3.44
CA THR A 222 27.58 -9.96 -4.06
C THR A 222 26.42 -9.49 -4.95
N ASP A 223 25.28 -10.20 -4.93
CA ASP A 223 24.17 -9.92 -5.85
C ASP A 223 23.26 -8.82 -5.31
N SER A 224 23.53 -7.58 -5.75
CA SER A 224 22.76 -6.37 -5.40
C SER A 224 21.24 -6.52 -5.56
N LYS A 225 20.74 -7.31 -6.53
CA LYS A 225 19.31 -7.54 -6.70
C LYS A 225 18.73 -8.47 -5.63
N LYS A 226 19.46 -9.51 -5.24
CA LYS A 226 19.03 -10.40 -4.13
C LYS A 226 19.05 -9.66 -2.81
N THR A 227 20.05 -8.83 -2.58
CA THR A 227 20.16 -8.00 -1.38
C THR A 227 19.01 -6.99 -1.30
N ALA A 228 18.69 -6.32 -2.40
CA ALA A 228 17.54 -5.41 -2.46
C ALA A 228 16.21 -6.13 -2.22
N ASN A 229 16.01 -7.32 -2.82
CA ASN A 229 14.81 -8.12 -2.59
C ASN A 229 14.68 -8.60 -1.13
N LEU A 230 15.79 -8.95 -0.48
CA LEU A 230 15.80 -9.31 0.94
C LEU A 230 15.47 -8.11 1.83
N ILE A 231 15.96 -6.92 1.49
CA ILE A 231 15.60 -5.67 2.16
C ILE A 231 14.09 -5.43 2.00
N SER A 232 13.58 -5.40 0.77
CA SER A 232 12.15 -5.19 0.51
C SER A 232 11.27 -6.23 1.21
N ALA A 233 11.66 -7.50 1.25
CA ALA A 233 10.90 -8.55 1.92
C ALA A 233 10.78 -8.37 3.44
N ILE A 234 11.76 -7.74 4.10
CA ILE A 234 11.73 -7.51 5.54
C ILE A 234 10.99 -6.23 5.91
N PHE A 235 10.97 -5.24 5.02
CA PHE A 235 10.23 -3.99 5.22
C PHE A 235 8.76 -4.07 4.75
N ASN A 236 8.41 -5.01 3.87
CA ASN A 236 7.04 -5.23 3.39
C ASN A 236 6.14 -6.05 4.34
N ASN A 237 6.68 -6.60 5.43
CA ASN A 237 6.00 -7.57 6.28
C ASN A 237 5.34 -6.96 7.54
N ASP A 238 5.19 -5.64 7.60
CA ASP A 238 4.43 -4.90 8.62
C ASP A 238 3.19 -4.22 8.03
#